data_AF-A0A936XUU1-F1
#
_entry.id   AF-A0A936XUU1-F1
#
_cell.length_a   1.000
_cell.length_b   1.000
_cell.length_c   1.000
_cell.angle_alpha   90.00
_cell.angle_beta   90.00
_cell.angle_gamma   90.00
#
_symmetry.space_group_name_H-M   'P 1'
#
loop_
_entity.id
_entity.type
_entity.pdbx_description
1 polymer ?
#
loop_
_entity_poly.entity_id
_entity_poly.type
_entity_poly.pdbx_seq_one_letter_code
_entity_poly.pdbx_strand_id
1 'polypeptide(L)'
;MKQFLNILLVLFLLLFISTAVEAQCAVCTKTSSQLGEKPAQGMNAAILYLMMMPFAIVGFIGYRWWKGNKKLEQEEIRNQQQANDQ
;
A
#
# COMPACT_ATOMS: atom_id res chain seq x y z
N MET A 1 -7.82 17.51 15.85
CA MET A 1 -8.66 16.37 15.42
C MET A 1 -9.59 16.71 14.25
N LYS A 2 -10.39 17.79 14.28
CA LYS A 2 -11.31 18.15 13.18
C LYS A 2 -10.60 18.37 11.83
N GLN A 3 -9.39 18.93 11.83
CA GLN A 3 -8.57 19.12 10.62
C GLN A 3 -8.11 17.78 10.02
N PHE A 4 -7.68 16.83 10.86
CA PHE A 4 -7.32 15.47 10.43
C PHE A 4 -8.53 14.71 9.90
N LEU A 5 -9.70 14.90 10.51
CA LEU A 5 -10.96 14.30 10.06
C LEU A 5 -11.38 14.84 8.69
N ASN A 6 -11.25 16.15 8.46
CA ASN A 6 -11.54 16.76 7.16
C ASN A 6 -10.57 16.27 6.07
N ILE A 7 -9.28 16.11 6.39
CA ILE A 7 -8.29 15.56 5.45
C ILE A 7 -8.63 14.10 5.10
N LEU A 8 -8.96 13.28 6.11
CA LEU A 8 -9.40 11.89 5.90
C LEU A 8 -10.69 11.80 5.07
N LEU A 9 -11.65 12.69 5.31
CA LEU A 9 -12.89 12.77 4.54
C LEU A 9 -12.61 13.10 3.07
N VAL A 10 -11.75 14.09 2.80
CA VAL A 10 -11.35 14.45 1.43
C VAL A 10 -10.64 13.30 0.74
N LEU A 11 -9.70 12.63 1.42
CA LEU A 11 -9.02 11.44 0.90
C LEU A 11 -9.99 10.31 0.59
N PHE A 12 -10.98 10.07 1.46
CA PHE A 12 -12.03 9.07 1.24
C PHE A 12 -12.91 9.40 0.03
N LEU A 13 -13.31 10.66 -0.12
CA LEU A 13 -14.10 11.12 -1.28
C LEU A 13 -13.32 11.00 -2.60
N LEU A 14 -12.00 11.23 -2.58
CA LEU A 14 -11.13 11.07 -3.75
C LEU A 14 -11.09 9.62 -4.27
N LEU A 15 -11.36 8.61 -3.44
CA LEU A 15 -11.40 7.21 -3.87
C LEU A 15 -12.57 6.89 -4.81
N PHE A 16 -13.62 7.72 -4.83
CA PHE A 16 -14.79 7.54 -5.68
C PHE A 16 -14.67 8.21 -7.05
N ILE A 17 -13.58 8.95 -7.30
CA ILE A 17 -13.30 9.55 -8.59
C ILE A 17 -12.68 8.48 -9.49
N SER A 18 -13.48 7.83 -10.33
CA SER A 18 -12.99 6.91 -11.36
C SER A 18 -12.67 7.69 -12.65
N THR A 19 -11.38 7.86 -12.95
CA THR A 19 -10.94 8.30 -14.27
C THR A 19 -10.64 7.08 -15.13
N ALA A 20 -10.89 7.16 -16.45
CA ALA A 20 -10.37 6.16 -17.38
C ALA A 20 -8.86 6.02 -17.18
N VAL A 21 -8.41 4.83 -16.78
CA VAL A 21 -7.00 4.59 -16.45
C VAL A 21 -6.23 4.37 -17.75
N GLU A 22 -5.86 5.48 -18.39
CA GLU A 22 -4.82 5.49 -19.41
C GLU A 22 -3.46 5.28 -18.74
N ALA A 23 -2.57 4.54 -19.40
CA ALA A 23 -1.22 4.34 -18.87
C ALA A 23 -0.49 5.69 -18.74
N GLN A 24 0.13 5.95 -17.58
CA GLN A 24 0.80 7.22 -17.31
C GLN A 24 2.16 7.36 -18.04
N CYS A 25 2.66 6.27 -18.63
CA CYS A 25 3.91 6.25 -19.39
C CYS A 25 3.64 6.26 -20.90
N ALA A 26 4.19 7.25 -21.61
CA ALA A 26 3.98 7.44 -23.05
C ALA A 26 4.35 6.22 -23.91
N VAL A 27 5.36 5.44 -23.49
CA VAL A 27 5.76 4.19 -24.17
C VAL A 27 4.68 3.12 -23.98
N CYS A 28 4.15 2.97 -22.77
CA CYS A 28 3.11 2.01 -22.46
C CYS A 28 1.82 2.29 -23.24
N THR A 29 1.43 3.56 -23.37
CA THR A 29 0.27 4.00 -24.15
C THR A 29 0.43 3.73 -25.65
N LYS A 30 1.62 4.00 -26.19
CA LYS A 30 1.91 3.73 -27.60
C LYS A 30 1.86 2.23 -27.90
N THR A 31 2.46 1.42 -27.03
CA THR A 31 2.45 -0.04 -27.18
C THR A 31 1.03 -0.59 -27.02
N SER A 32 0.26 -0.18 -26.00
CA SER A 32 -1.10 -0.68 -25.80
C SER A 32 -2.02 -0.36 -27.00
N SER A 33 -1.86 0.83 -27.60
CA SER A 33 -2.63 1.26 -28.78
C SER A 33 -2.35 0.41 -30.03
N GLN A 34 -1.19 -0.26 -30.10
CA GLN A 34 -0.83 -1.16 -31.20
C GLN A 34 -1.34 -2.60 -30.99
N LEU A 35 -1.79 -2.93 -29.77
CA LEU A 35 -2.02 -4.31 -29.33
C LEU A 35 -3.46 -4.81 -29.53
N GLY A 36 -4.37 -4.01 -30.09
CA GLY A 36 -5.80 -4.32 -30.14
C GLY A 36 -6.46 -4.27 -28.74
N GLU A 37 -7.80 -4.29 -28.68
CA GLU A 37 -8.52 -3.95 -27.43
C GLU A 37 -8.23 -4.90 -26.26
N LYS A 38 -8.34 -6.23 -26.45
CA LYS A 38 -8.15 -7.20 -25.36
C LYS A 38 -6.72 -7.22 -24.80
N PRO A 39 -5.65 -7.26 -25.62
CA PRO A 39 -4.29 -7.26 -25.11
C PRO A 39 -3.90 -5.91 -24.48
N ALA A 40 -4.43 -4.79 -24.99
CA ALA A 40 -4.24 -3.46 -24.40
C ALA A 40 -4.78 -3.37 -22.96
N GLN A 41 -5.99 -3.90 -22.72
CA GLN A 41 -6.58 -3.95 -21.37
C GLN A 41 -5.73 -4.80 -20.41
N GLY A 42 -5.25 -5.96 -20.86
CA GLY A 42 -4.35 -6.81 -20.07
C GLY A 42 -3.04 -6.11 -19.69
N MET A 43 -2.48 -5.32 -20.62
CA MET A 43 -1.26 -4.55 -20.38
C MET A 43 -1.47 -3.46 -19.30
N ASN A 44 -2.56 -2.70 -19.35
CA ASN A 44 -2.85 -1.67 -18.34
C ASN A 44 -3.04 -2.29 -16.94
N ALA A 45 -3.71 -3.43 -16.84
CA ALA A 45 -3.86 -4.17 -15.59
C ALA A 45 -2.50 -4.63 -15.02
N ALA A 46 -1.59 -5.09 -15.88
CA ALA A 46 -0.25 -5.49 -15.46
C ALA A 46 0.58 -4.31 -14.92
N ILE A 47 0.49 -3.12 -15.56
CA ILE A 47 1.17 -1.91 -15.07
C ILE A 47 0.69 -1.55 -13.67
N LEU A 48 -0.62 -1.52 -13.45
CA LEU A 48 -1.20 -1.24 -12.13
C LEU A 48 -0.75 -2.27 -11.09
N TYR A 49 -0.74 -3.55 -11.44
CA TYR A 49 -0.26 -4.61 -10.56
C TYR A 49 1.19 -4.39 -10.12
N LEU A 50 2.07 -4.09 -11.08
CA LEU A 50 3.49 -3.83 -10.81
C LEU A 50 3.70 -2.55 -10.00
N MET A 51 2.88 -1.50 -10.21
CA MET A 51 2.94 -0.27 -9.42
C MET A 51 2.49 -0.49 -7.97
N MET A 52 1.47 -1.32 -7.73
CA MET A 52 0.98 -1.62 -6.37
C MET A 52 1.90 -2.56 -5.59
N MET A 53 2.57 -3.47 -6.28
CA MET A 53 3.47 -4.47 -5.66
C MET A 53 4.51 -3.92 -4.68
N PRO A 54 5.33 -2.89 -5.00
CA PRO A 54 6.32 -2.37 -4.06
C PRO A 54 5.68 -1.84 -2.77
N PHE A 55 4.53 -1.17 -2.85
CA PHE A 55 3.82 -0.69 -1.67
C PHE A 55 3.26 -1.83 -0.83
N ALA A 56 2.71 -2.87 -1.48
CA ALA A 56 2.23 -4.06 -0.78
C ALA A 56 3.36 -4.79 -0.05
N ILE A 57 4.52 -4.96 -0.69
CA ILE A 57 5.71 -5.60 -0.10
C ILE A 57 6.21 -4.80 1.10
N VAL A 58 6.42 -3.49 0.95
CA VAL A 58 6.89 -2.62 2.03
C VAL A 58 5.89 -2.59 3.18
N GLY A 59 4.59 -2.49 2.88
CA GLY A 59 3.53 -2.54 3.89
C GLY A 59 3.52 -3.86 4.67
N PHE A 60 3.68 -5.00 3.98
CA PHE A 60 3.74 -6.31 4.61
C PHE A 60 4.97 -6.46 5.51
N ILE A 61 6.15 -6.08 5.02
CA ILE A 61 7.41 -6.13 5.80
C ILE A 61 7.31 -5.20 7.02
N GLY A 62 6.87 -3.97 6.83
CA GLY A 62 6.69 -2.99 7.91
C GLY A 62 5.73 -3.48 8.99
N TYR A 63 4.58 -4.05 8.59
CA TYR A 63 3.63 -4.65 9.52
C TYR A 63 4.24 -5.81 10.31
N ARG A 64 4.97 -6.72 9.65
CA ARG A 64 5.64 -7.84 10.33
C ARG A 64 6.71 -7.37 11.30
N TRP A 65 7.50 -6.38 10.92
CA TRP A 65 8.55 -5.81 11.78
C TRP A 65 7.96 -5.14 13.02
N TRP A 66 6.95 -4.29 12.86
CA TRP A 66 6.26 -3.64 13.98
C TRP A 66 5.65 -4.65 14.96
N LYS A 67 5.01 -5.71 14.44
CA LYS A 67 4.46 -6.79 15.27
C LYS A 67 5.55 -7.59 16.00
N GLY A 68 6.72 -7.76 15.38
CA GLY A 68 7.88 -8.40 16.01
C GLY A 68 8.40 -7.59 17.20
N ASN A 69 8.67 -6.31 17.00
CA ASN A 69 9.21 -5.43 18.04
C ASN A 69 8.29 -5.33 19.26
N LYS A 70 6.96 -5.27 19.04
CA LYS A 70 5.99 -5.26 20.16
C LYS A 70 6.04 -6.51 21.03
N LYS A 71 6.36 -7.67 20.46
CA LYS A 71 6.50 -8.90 21.24
C LYS A 71 7.78 -8.89 22.08
N LEU A 72 8.88 -8.40 21.50
CA LEU A 72 10.15 -8.25 22.20
C LEU A 72 10.03 -7.26 23.37
N GLU A 73 9.42 -6.10 23.14
CA GLU A 73 9.16 -5.10 24.18
C GLU A 73 8.30 -5.67 25.32
N GLN A 74 7.27 -6.45 24.99
CA GLN A 74 6.43 -7.13 25.99
C GLN A 74 7.20 -8.20 26.78
N GLU A 75 8.13 -8.89 26.14
CA GLU A 75 8.97 -9.91 26.77
C GLU A 75 10.00 -9.29 27.71
N GLU A 76 10.65 -8.20 27.29
CA GLU A 76 11.57 -7.42 28.14
C GLU A 76 10.87 -6.88 29.39
N ILE A 77 9.68 -6.29 29.25
CA ILE A 77 8.89 -5.78 30.39
C ILE A 77 8.53 -6.92 31.36
N ARG A 78 8.13 -8.09 30.84
CA ARG A 78 7.80 -9.25 31.67
C ARG A 78 9.02 -9.75 32.45
N ASN A 79 10.17 -9.86 31.79
CA ASN A 79 11.40 -10.34 32.43
C ASN A 79 11.89 -9.37 33.51
N GLN A 80 11.74 -8.05 33.31
CA GLN A 80 12.04 -7.04 34.31
C GLN A 80 11.11 -7.11 35.53
N GLN A 81 9.81 -7.36 35.32
CA GLN A 81 8.87 -7.56 36.42
C GLN A 81 9.24 -8.78 37.26
N GLN A 82 9.55 -9.91 36.62
CA GLN A 82 9.99 -11.13 37.31
C GLN A 82 11.28 -10.92 38.11
N ALA A 83 12.20 -10.08 37.63
CA ALA A 83 13.44 -9.76 38.34
C ALA A 83 13.22 -8.82 39.55
N ASN A 84 12.22 -7.93 39.49
CA ASN A 84 11.88 -7.03 40.61
C ASN A 84 11.04 -7.73 41.69
N ASP A 85 10.34 -8.82 41.36
CA ASP A 85 9.57 -9.61 42.32
C ASP A 85 10.45 -10.57 43.15
N GLN A 86 11.75 -10.66 42.85
CA GLN A 86 12.77 -11.44 43.59
C GLN A 86 13.52 -10.56 44.60
#